data_AF-A0A972VEL7-F1
#
_entry.id   AF-A0A972VEL7-F1
#
_cell.length_a   1.000
_cell.length_b   1.000
_cell.length_c   1.000
_cell.angle_alpha   90.00
_cell.angle_beta   90.00
_cell.angle_gamma   90.00
#
_symmetry.space_group_name_H-M   'P 1'
#
loop_
_entity.id
_entity.type
_entity.pdbx_description
1 polymer ?
#
loop_
_entity_poly.entity_id
_entity_poly.type
_entity_poly.pdbx_seq_one_letter_code
_entity_poly.pdbx_strand_id
1 'polypeptide(L)'
;MTKTQARKILGISSSAGLKSAERIYRRECQKVQRHMMPGNTILERQKAQDTLLELTSAWHAMNTKPVKRPVNRKRPVRQTTAPNLPLDLAGAWDDLFAALPFPQPVVALLLMATVVMVVIFLLR
;
A
#
# COMPACT_ATOMS: atom_id res chain seq x y z
N MET A 1 4.63 0.91 -19.19
CA MET A 1 3.33 0.26 -19.48
C MET A 1 2.36 1.28 -20.05
N THR A 2 1.66 0.98 -21.15
CA THR A 2 0.71 1.90 -21.80
C THR A 2 -0.73 1.74 -21.28
N LYS A 3 -1.58 2.76 -21.47
CA LYS A 3 -3.01 2.71 -21.06
C LYS A 3 -3.79 1.57 -21.74
N THR A 4 -3.44 1.24 -22.98
CA THR A 4 -4.06 0.12 -23.72
C THR A 4 -3.63 -1.23 -23.16
N GLN A 5 -2.34 -1.39 -22.83
CA GLN A 5 -1.86 -2.58 -22.12
C GLN A 5 -2.52 -2.72 -20.75
N ALA A 6 -2.66 -1.62 -20.01
CA ALA A 6 -3.33 -1.61 -18.71
C ALA A 6 -4.78 -2.08 -18.77
N ARG A 7 -5.53 -1.60 -19.78
CA ARG A 7 -6.90 -2.05 -20.01
C ARG A 7 -6.98 -3.52 -20.38
N LYS A 8 -6.01 -4.03 -21.15
CA LYS A 8 -5.94 -5.45 -21.51
C LYS A 8 -5.67 -6.33 -20.28
N ILE A 9 -4.74 -5.94 -19.41
CA ILE A 9 -4.43 -6.66 -18.16
C ILE A 9 -5.64 -6.69 -17.23
N LEU A 10 -6.37 -5.58 -17.13
CA LEU A 10 -7.58 -5.50 -16.31
C LEU A 10 -8.83 -6.12 -16.97
N GLY A 11 -8.74 -6.60 -18.22
CA GLY A 11 -9.88 -7.14 -18.97
C GLY A 11 -10.97 -6.12 -19.30
N ILE A 12 -10.61 -4.84 -19.42
CA ILE A 12 -11.55 -3.72 -19.56
C ILE A 12 -11.62 -3.28 -21.03
N SER A 13 -12.84 -3.05 -21.53
CA SER A 13 -13.06 -2.44 -22.85
C SER A 13 -12.43 -1.05 -22.98
N SER A 14 -11.98 -0.69 -24.18
CA SER A 14 -11.45 0.64 -24.49
C SER A 14 -12.46 1.78 -24.24
N SER A 15 -13.77 1.47 -24.26
CA SER A 15 -14.87 2.41 -24.02
C SER A 15 -15.30 2.51 -22.55
N ALA A 16 -14.76 1.69 -21.65
CA ALA A 16 -15.18 1.69 -20.26
C ALA A 16 -14.75 2.97 -19.54
N GLY A 17 -15.68 3.57 -18.79
CA GLY A 17 -15.41 4.72 -17.93
C GLY A 17 -14.52 4.38 -16.73
N LEU A 18 -13.91 5.40 -16.12
CA LEU A 18 -13.01 5.23 -14.97
C LEU A 18 -13.69 4.51 -13.79
N LYS A 19 -14.97 4.81 -13.52
CA LYS A 19 -15.74 4.19 -12.42
C LYS A 19 -16.00 2.70 -12.63
N SER A 20 -16.27 2.27 -13.87
CA SER A 20 -16.46 0.85 -14.15
C SER A 20 -15.13 0.10 -14.10
N ALA A 21 -14.06 0.75 -14.58
CA ALA A 21 -12.70 0.24 -14.46
C ALA A 21 -12.28 0.04 -13.00
N GLU A 22 -12.60 0.99 -12.12
CA GLU A 22 -12.32 0.89 -10.67
C GLU A 22 -13.05 -0.29 -10.03
N ARG A 23 -14.32 -0.50 -10.40
CA ARG A 23 -15.11 -1.62 -9.88
C ARG A 23 -14.52 -2.97 -10.28
N ILE A 24 -14.08 -3.09 -11.54
CA ILE A 24 -13.43 -4.31 -12.05
C ILE A 24 -12.11 -4.54 -11.32
N TYR A 25 -11.28 -3.51 -11.21
CA TYR A 25 -10.02 -3.57 -10.47
C TYR A 25 -10.23 -4.04 -9.02
N ARG A 26 -11.16 -3.44 -8.27
CA ARG A 26 -11.46 -3.85 -6.89
C ARG A 26 -11.93 -5.30 -6.80
N ARG A 27 -12.77 -5.75 -7.73
CA ARG A 27 -13.25 -7.13 -7.79
C ARG A 27 -12.10 -8.11 -8.01
N GLU A 28 -11.21 -7.84 -8.96
CA GLU A 28 -10.06 -8.71 -9.23
C GLU A 28 -9.07 -8.72 -8.05
N CYS A 29 -8.78 -7.56 -7.44
CA CYS A 29 -7.96 -7.51 -6.23
C CYS A 29 -8.55 -8.36 -5.09
N GLN A 30 -9.85 -8.27 -4.83
CA GLN A 30 -10.50 -9.09 -3.81
C GLN A 30 -10.41 -10.59 -4.11
N LYS A 31 -10.49 -10.97 -5.39
CA LYS A 31 -10.35 -12.37 -5.81
C LYS A 31 -8.94 -12.89 -5.53
N VAL A 32 -7.93 -12.12 -5.92
CA VAL A 32 -6.51 -12.48 -5.70
C VAL A 32 -6.15 -12.50 -4.22
N GLN A 33 -6.68 -11.57 -3.41
CA GLN A 33 -6.44 -11.54 -1.96
C GLN A 33 -6.91 -12.81 -1.23
N ARG A 34 -7.94 -13.50 -1.71
CA ARG A 34 -8.37 -14.80 -1.14
C ARG A 34 -7.28 -15.86 -1.29
N HIS A 35 -6.49 -15.79 -2.35
CA HIS A 35 -5.37 -16.70 -2.57
C HIS A 35 -4.17 -16.40 -1.66
N MET A 36 -4.14 -15.22 -1.02
CA MET A 36 -3.11 -14.86 -0.04
C MET A 36 -3.44 -15.31 1.40
N MET A 37 -4.62 -15.91 1.63
CA MET A 37 -5.04 -16.34 2.97
C MET A 37 -4.16 -17.45 3.56
N PRO A 38 -4.01 -17.48 4.90
CA PRO A 38 -3.36 -18.58 5.59
C PRO A 38 -4.15 -19.87 5.33
N GLY A 39 -3.49 -20.87 4.74
CA GLY A 39 -4.12 -22.12 4.29
C GLY A 39 -3.66 -22.55 2.89
N ASN A 40 -3.34 -21.58 2.02
CA ASN A 40 -2.78 -21.86 0.70
C ASN A 40 -1.27 -22.07 0.76
N THR A 41 -0.69 -22.72 -0.26
CA THR A 41 0.75 -22.97 -0.33
C THR A 41 1.56 -21.68 -0.50
N ILE A 42 2.84 -21.69 -0.13
CA ILE A 42 3.72 -20.51 -0.27
C ILE A 42 3.82 -20.07 -1.74
N LEU A 43 3.92 -21.01 -2.67
CA LEU A 43 3.96 -20.75 -4.12
C LEU A 43 2.69 -20.05 -4.60
N GLU A 44 1.51 -20.47 -4.13
CA GLU A 44 0.24 -19.81 -4.48
C GLU A 44 0.16 -18.39 -3.95
N ARG A 45 0.64 -18.15 -2.72
CA ARG A 45 0.67 -16.81 -2.13
C ARG A 45 1.64 -15.89 -2.86
N GLN A 46 2.82 -16.38 -3.24
CA GLN A 46 3.78 -15.62 -4.05
C GLN A 46 3.20 -15.27 -5.42
N LYS A 47 2.60 -16.25 -6.11
CA LYS A 47 1.93 -16.01 -7.41
C LYS A 47 0.78 -15.01 -7.30
N ALA A 48 0.00 -15.09 -6.22
CA ALA A 48 -1.05 -14.12 -5.95
C ALA A 48 -0.48 -12.71 -5.71
N GLN A 49 0.64 -12.60 -5.00
CA GLN A 49 1.34 -11.33 -4.79
C GLN A 49 1.82 -10.71 -6.11
N ASP A 50 2.45 -11.50 -6.97
CA ASP A 50 2.90 -11.05 -8.30
C ASP A 50 1.72 -10.56 -9.15
N THR A 51 0.61 -11.30 -9.12
CA THR A 51 -0.63 -10.94 -9.84
C THR A 51 -1.21 -9.63 -9.31
N LEU A 52 -1.15 -9.41 -7.99
CA LEU A 52 -1.65 -8.19 -7.35
C LEU A 52 -0.77 -6.98 -7.70
N LEU A 53 0.55 -7.16 -7.77
CA LEU A 53 1.48 -6.15 -8.26
C LEU A 53 1.22 -5.80 -9.73
N GLU A 54 0.93 -6.78 -10.57
CA GLU A 54 0.59 -6.55 -11.97
C GLU A 54 -0.72 -5.74 -12.11
N LEU A 55 -1.77 -6.11 -11.37
CA LEU A 55 -3.06 -5.41 -11.36
C LEU A 55 -2.94 -3.97 -10.85
N THR A 56 -2.18 -3.75 -9.77
CA THR A 56 -1.95 -2.41 -9.20
C THR A 56 -1.16 -1.52 -10.16
N SER A 57 -0.14 -2.06 -10.83
CA SER A 57 0.63 -1.33 -11.85
C SER A 57 -0.25 -0.94 -13.04
N ALA A 58 -1.17 -1.82 -13.45
CA ALA A 58 -2.15 -1.56 -14.50
C ALA A 58 -3.11 -0.43 -14.11
N TRP A 59 -3.67 -0.50 -12.91
CA TRP A 59 -4.53 0.56 -12.38
C TRP A 59 -3.80 1.90 -12.34
N HIS A 60 -2.55 1.91 -11.85
CA HIS A 60 -1.76 3.13 -11.76
C HIS A 60 -1.47 3.73 -13.15
N ALA A 61 -1.17 2.92 -14.16
CA ALA A 61 -0.95 3.36 -15.53
C ALA A 61 -2.21 3.98 -16.18
N MET A 62 -3.42 3.54 -15.77
CA MET A 62 -4.67 4.18 -16.20
C MET A 62 -4.97 5.48 -15.46
N ASN A 63 -4.61 5.54 -14.18
CA ASN A 63 -4.99 6.64 -13.27
C ASN A 63 -3.97 7.79 -13.25
N THR A 64 -2.76 7.61 -13.80
CA THR A 64 -1.84 8.72 -14.00
C THR A 64 -2.42 9.72 -15.01
N LYS A 65 -2.71 10.93 -14.50
CA LYS A 65 -2.92 12.11 -15.34
C LYS A 65 -1.62 12.31 -16.13
N PRO A 66 -1.70 12.63 -17.44
CA PRO A 66 -0.49 12.93 -18.20
C PRO A 66 0.25 14.06 -17.48
N VAL A 67 1.49 13.80 -17.09
CA VAL A 67 2.39 14.82 -16.54
C VAL A 67 2.50 15.90 -17.61
N LYS A 68 1.80 17.02 -17.41
CA LYS A 68 1.93 18.19 -18.28
C LYS A 68 3.37 18.65 -18.14
N ARG A 69 4.12 18.62 -19.25
CA ARG A 69 5.44 19.24 -19.37
C ARG A 69 5.41 20.62 -18.69
N PRO A 70 6.44 21.03 -17.94
CA PRO A 70 6.42 22.31 -17.23
C PRO A 70 6.43 23.45 -18.27
N VAL A 71 5.25 24.00 -18.56
CA VAL A 71 5.13 25.23 -19.33
C VAL A 71 5.46 26.37 -18.38
N ASN A 72 6.65 26.93 -18.61
CA ASN A 72 7.17 28.14 -18.02
C ASN A 72 6.09 29.25 -18.00
N ARG A 73 5.43 29.43 -16.85
CA ARG A 73 4.54 30.58 -16.60
C ARG A 73 4.96 31.21 -15.28
N LYS A 74 5.76 32.27 -15.40
CA LYS A 74 5.98 33.27 -14.35
C LYS A 74 4.61 33.80 -13.89
N ARG A 75 4.17 33.46 -12.68
CA ARG A 75 3.19 34.22 -11.88
C ARG A 75 3.27 33.77 -10.41
N PRO A 76 2.95 34.67 -9.46
CA PRO A 76 3.52 34.64 -8.12
C PRO A 76 2.89 33.59 -7.22
N VAL A 77 3.78 33.09 -6.37
CA VAL A 77 3.66 32.09 -5.33
C VAL A 77 2.50 32.38 -4.36
N ARG A 78 1.53 31.46 -4.30
CA ARG A 78 0.90 31.08 -3.03
C ARG A 78 1.24 29.61 -2.81
N GLN A 79 2.11 29.39 -1.82
CA GLN A 79 2.64 28.08 -1.43
C GLN A 79 1.49 27.16 -1.02
N THR A 80 1.16 26.21 -1.90
CA THR A 80 0.52 24.97 -1.49
C THR A 80 1.65 24.05 -1.07
N THR A 81 1.80 23.85 0.23
CA THR A 81 2.83 22.99 0.83
C THR A 81 2.67 21.58 0.25
N ALA A 82 3.74 21.11 -0.39
CA ALA A 82 3.87 19.74 -0.85
C ALA A 82 3.61 18.76 0.31
N PRO A 83 3.07 17.56 0.08
CA PRO A 83 3.34 16.46 0.98
C PRO A 83 4.80 16.07 0.71
N ASN A 84 5.70 16.84 1.32
CA ASN A 84 7.01 16.32 1.66
C ASN A 84 6.72 15.08 2.51
N LEU A 85 7.08 13.90 2.02
CA LEU A 85 7.44 12.82 2.91
C LEU A 85 8.65 13.33 3.71
N PRO A 86 8.56 13.60 5.02
CA PRO A 86 9.65 13.16 5.85
C PRO A 86 9.54 11.64 5.92
N LEU A 87 10.65 10.97 5.63
CA LEU A 87 10.88 9.61 6.06
C LEU A 87 11.00 9.66 7.60
N ASP A 88 9.89 9.94 8.28
CA ASP A 88 9.84 10.08 9.73
C ASP A 88 9.71 8.67 10.29
N LEU A 89 10.84 8.10 10.71
CA LEU A 89 10.86 6.77 11.30
C LEU A 89 9.88 6.68 12.48
N ALA A 90 9.68 7.77 13.22
CA ALA A 90 8.72 7.82 14.32
C ALA A 90 7.28 7.51 13.86
N GLY A 91 6.83 8.10 12.75
CA GLY A 91 5.50 7.84 12.19
C GLY A 91 5.34 6.43 11.63
N ALA A 92 6.41 5.84 11.08
CA ALA A 92 6.39 4.46 10.62
C ALA A 92 6.30 3.45 11.78
N TRP A 93 6.86 3.78 12.96
CA TRP A 93 6.69 2.99 14.17
C TRP A 93 5.24 3.04 14.68
N ASP A 94 4.62 4.22 14.67
CA ASP A 94 3.22 4.36 15.08
C ASP A 94 2.27 3.55 14.19
N ASP A 95 2.49 3.52 12.88
CA ASP A 95 1.73 2.68 11.95
C ASP A 95 1.93 1.17 12.19
N LEU A 96 3.14 0.76 12.59
CA LEU A 96 3.45 -0.62 12.98
C LEU A 96 2.76 -1.03 14.28
N PHE A 97 2.70 -0.14 15.27
CA PHE A 97 1.98 -0.38 16.52
C PHE A 97 0.46 -0.33 16.34
N ALA A 98 -0.05 0.48 15.40
CA ALA A 98 -1.46 0.53 15.05
C ALA A 98 -1.94 -0.72 14.27
N ALA A 99 -1.04 -1.39 13.54
CA ALA A 99 -1.35 -2.62 12.80
C ALA A 99 -1.38 -3.88 13.68
N LEU A 100 -0.94 -3.80 14.93
CA LEU A 100 -1.02 -4.90 15.89
C LEU A 100 -2.44 -4.98 16.48
N PRO A 101 -3.16 -6.11 16.37
CA PRO A 101 -4.54 -6.25 16.84
C PRO A 101 -4.60 -6.46 18.37
N PHE A 102 -3.72 -5.81 19.12
CA PHE A 102 -3.61 -5.96 20.57
C PHE A 102 -3.96 -4.64 21.25
N PRO A 103 -4.82 -4.66 22.28
CA PRO A 103 -5.14 -3.44 23.02
C PRO A 103 -3.87 -2.89 23.70
N GLN A 104 -3.67 -1.57 23.62
CA GLN A 104 -2.54 -0.83 24.22
C GLN A 104 -2.09 -1.31 25.63
N PRO A 105 -2.97 -1.64 26.60
CA PRO A 105 -2.54 -2.15 27.89
C PRO A 105 -1.73 -3.45 27.83
N VAL A 106 -1.98 -4.32 26.84
CA VAL A 106 -1.27 -5.60 26.67
C VAL A 106 0.15 -5.37 26.17
N VAL A 107 0.33 -4.42 25.24
CA VAL A 107 1.65 -4.03 24.74
C VAL A 107 2.49 -3.44 25.87
N ALA A 108 1.89 -2.57 26.70
CA ALA A 108 2.57 -1.98 27.85
C ALA A 108 3.01 -3.04 28.88
N LEU A 109 2.17 -4.02 29.18
CA LEU A 109 2.51 -5.15 30.08
C LEU A 109 3.67 -5.98 29.53
N LEU A 110 3.67 -6.30 28.24
CA LEU A 110 4.77 -7.03 27.57
C LEU A 110 6.09 -6.26 27.61
N LEU A 111 6.04 -4.95 27.38
CA LEU A 111 7.21 -4.07 27.43
C LEU A 111 7.78 -3.97 28.86
N MET A 112 6.91 -3.82 29.86
CA MET A 112 7.32 -3.83 31.26
C MET A 112 7.92 -5.19 31.67
N ALA A 113 7.29 -6.30 31.27
CA ALA A 113 7.79 -7.63 31.57
C ALA A 113 9.16 -7.92 30.94
N THR A 114 9.38 -7.48 29.70
CA THR A 114 10.68 -7.62 29.02
C THR A 114 11.75 -6.75 29.66
N VAL A 115 11.46 -5.50 30.03
CA VAL A 115 12.41 -4.64 30.74
C VAL A 115 12.81 -5.24 32.09
N VAL A 116 11.84 -5.72 32.88
CA VAL A 116 12.12 -6.37 34.17
C VAL A 116 12.97 -7.63 33.99
N MET A 117 12.66 -8.48 32.99
CA MET A 117 13.47 -9.65 32.65
C MET A 117 14.92 -9.29 32.32
N VAL A 118 15.13 -8.27 31.50
CA VAL A 118 16.48 -7.82 31.10
C VAL A 118 17.26 -7.28 32.29
N VAL A 119 16.60 -6.50 33.16
CA VAL A 119 17.22 -5.98 34.39
C VAL A 119 17.63 -7.13 35.32
N ILE A 120 16.75 -8.11 35.55
CA ILE A 120 17.05 -9.29 36.37
C ILE A 120 18.22 -10.09 35.77
N PHE A 121 18.26 -10.24 34.45
CA PHE A 121 19.34 -10.95 33.76
C PHE A 121 20.69 -10.21 33.85
N LEU A 122 20.68 -8.87 33.81
CA LEU A 122 21.90 -8.06 33.93
C LEU A 122 22.41 -7.94 35.38
N LEU A 123 21.54 -8.12 36.37
CA LEU A 123 21.89 -8.11 37.80
C LEU A 123 22.44 -9.45 38.29
N ARG A 124 22.38 -10.50 37.48
CA ARG A 124 22.86 -11.85 37.79
C ARG A 124 24.22 -12.10 37.15
#